data_AF-A0A7L4YSQ8-F1
#
_entry.id   AF-A0A7L4YSQ8-F1
#
_cell.length_a   1.000
_cell.length_b   1.000
_cell.length_c   1.000
_cell.angle_alpha   90.00
_cell.angle_beta   90.00
_cell.angle_gamma   90.00
#
_symmetry.space_group_name_H-M   'P 1'
#
loop_
_entity.id
_entity.type
_entity.pdbx_description
1 polymer ?
#
loop_
_entity_poly.entity_id
_entity_poly.type
_entity_poly.pdbx_seq_one_letter_code
_entity_poly.pdbx_strand_id
1 'polypeptide(L)'
;MRVFEILDELIETVETAKGVPMSSSAVINRSVVLDLLDDLRDAFPTSLEDAREILEQRDEIVDSARAEAQRVQETSTSEARQLVESARAQAEREVSEASAAAEQARSRATAEADRLVGGARAESESIRSRARDNAERAVAGGRAERDRLVSQHEVHRTATAQAQQLLDDAQRNAGKLRGDADKYVESSLSDLSLTLQRLMTTVERGRDKLQSRQQSVGYEDDSFERPRSSIADEAPYAEGEVGPGVFDQDR
;
A
#
# COMPACT_ATOMS: atom_id res chain seq x y z
N MET A 1 56.78 3.72 -97.13
CA MET A 1 57.78 4.80 -97.13
C MET A 1 58.27 5.08 -98.56
N ARG A 2 58.76 4.06 -99.28
CA ARG A 2 59.04 4.02 -100.74
C ARG A 2 58.34 5.03 -101.68
N VAL A 3 57.03 5.24 -101.56
CA VAL A 3 56.29 6.22 -102.39
C VAL A 3 56.73 7.66 -102.18
N PHE A 4 57.00 8.05 -100.93
CA PHE A 4 57.53 9.39 -100.62
C PHE A 4 58.99 9.51 -101.07
N GLU A 5 59.79 8.46 -100.91
CA GLU A 5 61.18 8.40 -101.38
C GLU A 5 61.27 8.63 -102.91
N ILE A 6 60.40 7.98 -103.70
CA ILE A 6 60.34 8.17 -105.17
C ILE A 6 59.85 9.58 -105.54
N LEU A 7 58.89 10.14 -104.77
CA LEU A 7 58.44 11.53 -104.98
C LEU A 7 59.53 12.55 -104.71
N ASP A 8 60.31 12.36 -103.64
CA ASP A 8 61.42 13.23 -103.27
C ASP A 8 62.55 13.15 -104.32
N GLU A 9 62.89 11.95 -104.82
CA GLU A 9 63.87 11.75 -105.91
C GLU A 9 63.40 12.36 -107.24
N LEU A 10 62.10 12.28 -107.54
CA LEU A 10 61.48 12.92 -108.71
C LEU A 10 61.54 14.46 -108.60
N ILE A 11 61.29 15.01 -107.41
CA ILE A 11 61.42 16.45 -107.15
C ILE A 11 62.88 16.89 -107.32
N GLU A 12 63.84 16.19 -106.71
CA GLU A 12 65.28 16.49 -106.85
C GLU A 12 65.73 16.45 -108.32
N THR A 13 65.26 15.47 -109.10
CA THR A 13 65.54 15.34 -110.54
C THR A 13 64.99 16.52 -111.36
N VAL A 14 63.88 17.12 -110.93
CA VAL A 14 63.29 18.30 -111.59
C VAL A 14 63.96 19.59 -111.12
N GLU A 15 64.31 19.73 -109.84
CA GLU A 15 64.98 20.91 -109.28
C GLU A 15 66.42 21.07 -109.77
N THR A 16 67.14 19.96 -109.96
CA THR A 16 68.53 19.96 -110.48
C THR A 16 68.61 20.07 -112.01
N ALA A 17 67.47 20.13 -112.71
CA ALA A 17 67.40 20.13 -114.16
C ALA A 17 68.03 21.39 -114.81
N LYS A 18 68.69 21.20 -115.95
CA LYS A 18 69.47 22.27 -116.59
C LYS A 18 68.58 23.23 -117.38
N GLY A 19 68.34 24.43 -116.85
CA GLY A 19 67.57 25.50 -117.51
C GLY A 19 68.09 25.91 -118.89
N VAL A 20 67.17 26.28 -119.79
CA VAL A 20 67.47 26.81 -121.14
C VAL A 20 67.46 28.35 -121.12
N PRO A 21 68.47 29.05 -121.69
CA PRO A 21 68.52 30.52 -121.67
C PRO A 21 67.28 31.18 -122.28
N MET A 22 66.79 32.25 -121.65
CA MET A 22 65.62 33.04 -122.09
C MET A 22 64.31 32.23 -122.19
N SER A 23 64.18 31.13 -121.45
CA SER A 23 62.96 30.31 -121.37
C SER A 23 62.71 29.82 -119.94
N SER A 24 61.46 29.51 -119.61
CA SER A 24 61.08 28.84 -118.35
C SER A 24 61.24 27.31 -118.42
N SER A 25 61.88 26.79 -119.47
CA SER A 25 62.05 25.35 -119.72
C SER A 25 63.39 24.84 -119.22
N ALA A 26 63.41 23.65 -118.63
CA ALA A 26 64.61 22.91 -118.25
C ALA A 26 64.78 21.63 -119.06
N VAL A 27 66.03 21.24 -119.30
CA VAL A 27 66.40 19.96 -119.92
C VAL A 27 66.48 18.90 -118.83
N ILE A 28 65.54 17.96 -118.87
CA ILE A 28 65.41 16.84 -117.95
C ILE A 28 65.74 15.55 -118.68
N ASN A 29 66.39 14.58 -118.03
CA ASN A 29 66.51 13.25 -118.61
C ASN A 29 65.15 12.54 -118.59
N ARG A 30 64.51 12.47 -119.76
CA ARG A 30 63.19 11.87 -119.95
C ARG A 30 63.14 10.40 -119.54
N SER A 31 64.23 9.62 -119.61
CA SER A 31 64.18 8.22 -119.15
C SER A 31 64.00 8.19 -117.64
N VAL A 32 64.93 8.80 -116.89
CA VAL A 32 64.94 8.80 -115.41
C VAL A 32 63.61 9.29 -114.83
N VAL A 33 63.03 10.38 -115.35
CA VAL A 33 61.74 10.87 -114.87
C VAL A 33 60.57 9.93 -115.20
N LEU A 34 60.60 9.22 -116.34
CA LEU A 34 59.58 8.22 -116.64
C LEU A 34 59.77 6.95 -115.82
N ASP A 35 61.01 6.53 -115.57
CA ASP A 35 61.34 5.37 -114.74
C ASP A 35 60.84 5.62 -113.30
N LEU A 36 61.11 6.81 -112.72
CA LEU A 36 60.58 7.22 -111.41
C LEU A 36 59.05 7.38 -111.38
N LEU A 37 58.42 7.87 -112.45
CA LEU A 37 56.96 7.95 -112.53
C LEU A 37 56.30 6.56 -112.67
N ASP A 38 56.96 5.61 -113.32
CA ASP A 38 56.52 4.22 -113.43
C ASP A 38 56.70 3.49 -112.08
N ASP A 39 57.85 3.64 -111.40
CA ASP A 39 58.06 3.15 -110.03
C ASP A 39 57.05 3.75 -109.04
N LEU A 40 56.72 5.04 -109.17
CA LEU A 40 55.68 5.69 -108.37
C LEU A 40 54.30 5.12 -108.69
N ARG A 41 53.96 4.94 -109.97
CA ARG A 41 52.68 4.35 -110.40
C ARG A 41 52.51 2.94 -109.85
N ASP A 42 53.58 2.17 -109.76
CA ASP A 42 53.53 0.78 -109.33
C ASP A 42 53.57 0.66 -107.78
N ALA A 43 54.23 1.59 -107.08
CA ALA A 43 54.29 1.61 -105.61
C ALA A 43 53.09 2.31 -104.91
N PHE A 44 52.48 3.31 -105.56
CA PHE A 44 51.39 4.10 -104.99
C PHE A 44 50.12 3.28 -104.68
N PRO A 45 49.63 2.37 -105.55
CA PRO A 45 48.47 1.53 -105.27
C PRO A 45 48.63 0.70 -103.99
N THR A 46 49.78 0.05 -103.81
CA THR A 46 50.10 -0.73 -102.60
C THR A 46 50.02 0.14 -101.35
N SER A 47 50.60 1.34 -101.37
CA SER A 47 50.55 2.22 -100.20
C SER A 47 49.14 2.72 -99.85
N LEU A 48 48.24 2.83 -100.83
CA LEU A 48 46.83 3.13 -100.60
C LEU A 48 46.05 1.92 -100.10
N GLU A 49 46.47 0.70 -100.46
CA GLU A 49 45.91 -0.55 -99.94
C GLU A 49 46.31 -0.74 -98.47
N ASP A 50 47.60 -0.60 -98.13
CA ASP A 50 48.10 -0.58 -96.75
C ASP A 50 47.35 0.44 -95.87
N ALA A 51 47.16 1.67 -96.38
CA ALA A 51 46.48 2.73 -95.66
C ALA A 51 44.98 2.46 -95.47
N ARG A 52 44.33 1.76 -96.41
CA ARG A 52 42.93 1.33 -96.28
C ARG A 52 42.81 0.20 -95.27
N GLU A 53 43.69 -0.79 -95.30
CA GLU A 53 43.71 -1.90 -94.34
C GLU A 53 43.86 -1.37 -92.91
N ILE A 54 44.78 -0.43 -92.68
CA ILE A 54 44.95 0.20 -91.35
C ILE A 54 43.70 0.98 -90.91
N LEU A 55 43.00 1.66 -91.84
CA LEU A 55 41.76 2.36 -91.52
C LEU A 55 40.61 1.39 -91.19
N GLU A 56 40.50 0.28 -91.94
CA GLU A 56 39.53 -0.79 -91.71
C GLU A 56 39.78 -1.48 -90.35
N GLN A 57 41.02 -1.89 -90.09
CA GLN A 57 41.45 -2.42 -88.78
C GLN A 57 41.16 -1.42 -87.63
N ARG A 58 41.39 -0.12 -87.84
CA ARG A 58 41.07 0.92 -86.85
C ARG A 58 39.58 0.97 -86.58
N ASP A 59 38.75 0.97 -87.63
CA ASP A 59 37.30 1.03 -87.50
C ASP A 59 36.75 -0.23 -86.81
N GLU A 60 37.26 -1.43 -87.13
CA GLU A 60 36.95 -2.68 -86.40
C GLU A 60 37.33 -2.61 -84.91
N ILE A 61 38.52 -2.09 -84.59
CA ILE A 61 38.97 -1.91 -83.18
C ILE A 61 38.06 -0.92 -82.45
N VAL A 62 37.65 0.17 -83.11
CA VAL A 62 36.78 1.19 -82.51
C VAL A 62 35.38 0.64 -82.27
N ASP A 63 34.81 -0.11 -83.21
CA ASP A 63 33.45 -0.64 -83.07
C ASP A 63 33.38 -1.84 -82.12
N SER A 64 34.41 -2.69 -82.08
CA SER A 64 34.52 -3.73 -81.05
C SER A 64 34.71 -3.14 -79.64
N ALA A 65 35.54 -2.10 -79.48
CA ALA A 65 35.69 -1.40 -78.20
C ALA A 65 34.40 -0.69 -77.74
N ARG A 66 33.62 -0.11 -78.68
CA ARG A 66 32.29 0.47 -78.41
C ARG A 66 31.29 -0.61 -77.96
N ALA A 67 31.24 -1.74 -78.66
CA ALA A 67 30.36 -2.85 -78.32
C ALA A 67 30.69 -3.47 -76.95
N GLU A 68 31.98 -3.57 -76.60
CA GLU A 68 32.42 -4.01 -75.28
C GLU A 68 32.04 -3.01 -74.18
N ALA A 69 32.30 -1.72 -74.40
CA ALA A 69 31.94 -0.66 -73.45
C ALA A 69 30.43 -0.62 -73.19
N GLN A 70 29.60 -0.78 -74.23
CA GLN A 70 28.15 -0.89 -74.09
C GLN A 70 27.75 -2.12 -73.27
N ARG A 71 28.33 -3.30 -73.55
CA ARG A 71 28.02 -4.54 -72.81
C ARG A 71 28.38 -4.40 -71.32
N VAL A 72 29.54 -3.82 -71.02
CA VAL A 72 29.97 -3.53 -69.64
C VAL A 72 29.00 -2.55 -68.97
N GLN A 73 28.60 -1.47 -69.65
CA GLN A 73 27.65 -0.51 -69.12
C GLN A 73 26.27 -1.13 -68.83
N GLU A 74 25.74 -1.94 -69.75
CA GLU A 74 24.46 -2.66 -69.58
C GLU A 74 24.53 -3.63 -68.41
N THR A 75 25.60 -4.42 -68.31
CA THR A 75 25.84 -5.39 -67.22
C THR A 75 25.92 -4.67 -65.88
N SER A 76 26.80 -3.68 -65.74
CA SER A 76 26.95 -2.90 -64.50
C SER A 76 25.67 -2.15 -64.11
N THR A 77 24.89 -1.68 -65.08
CA THR A 77 23.58 -1.04 -64.81
C THR A 77 22.55 -2.05 -64.31
N SER A 78 22.56 -3.28 -64.84
CA SER A 78 21.71 -4.38 -64.37
C SER A 78 22.08 -4.79 -62.94
N GLU A 79 23.36 -5.03 -62.67
CA GLU A 79 23.89 -5.38 -61.35
C GLU A 79 23.59 -4.29 -60.31
N ALA A 80 23.82 -3.01 -60.64
CA ALA A 80 23.51 -1.90 -59.75
C ALA A 80 22.00 -1.80 -59.44
N ARG A 81 21.12 -2.08 -60.41
CA ARG A 81 19.67 -2.14 -60.18
C ARG A 81 19.29 -3.29 -59.25
N GLN A 82 19.82 -4.50 -59.49
CA GLN A 82 19.57 -5.67 -58.65
C GLN A 82 20.10 -5.47 -57.21
N LEU A 83 21.24 -4.82 -57.04
CA LEU A 83 21.78 -4.47 -55.72
C LEU A 83 20.86 -3.49 -54.98
N VAL A 84 20.39 -2.43 -55.66
CA VAL A 84 19.46 -1.45 -55.05
C VAL A 84 18.10 -2.09 -54.73
N GLU A 85 17.59 -2.97 -55.58
CA GLU A 85 16.33 -3.68 -55.36
C GLU A 85 16.42 -4.66 -54.18
N SER A 86 17.46 -5.49 -54.13
CA SER A 86 17.69 -6.43 -53.03
C SER A 86 17.95 -5.71 -51.70
N ALA A 87 18.73 -4.61 -51.70
CA ALA A 87 18.95 -3.79 -50.51
C ALA A 87 17.67 -3.12 -50.00
N ARG A 88 16.79 -2.64 -50.90
CA ARG A 88 15.45 -2.13 -50.52
C ARG A 88 14.57 -3.23 -49.94
N ALA A 89 14.50 -4.38 -50.59
CA ALA A 89 13.72 -5.53 -50.11
C ALA A 89 14.27 -6.10 -48.78
N GLN A 90 15.56 -5.91 -48.47
CA GLN A 90 16.13 -6.20 -47.15
C GLN A 90 15.69 -5.14 -46.13
N ALA A 91 15.88 -3.86 -46.42
CA ALA A 91 15.50 -2.77 -45.52
C ALA A 91 14.00 -2.77 -45.17
N GLU A 92 13.13 -3.07 -46.14
CA GLU A 92 11.68 -3.23 -45.91
C GLU A 92 11.36 -4.39 -44.96
N ARG A 93 12.07 -5.51 -45.08
CA ARG A 93 11.95 -6.65 -44.15
C ARG A 93 12.43 -6.28 -42.75
N GLU A 94 13.60 -5.67 -42.62
CA GLU A 94 14.14 -5.21 -41.33
C GLU A 94 13.21 -4.20 -40.64
N VAL A 95 12.65 -3.25 -41.38
CA VAL A 95 11.66 -2.29 -40.85
C VAL A 95 10.37 -2.99 -40.42
N SER A 96 9.89 -3.97 -41.18
CA SER A 96 8.70 -4.76 -40.84
C SER A 96 8.91 -5.59 -39.56
N GLU A 97 10.04 -6.30 -39.46
CA GLU A 97 10.43 -7.10 -38.30
C GLU A 97 10.62 -6.23 -37.05
N ALA A 98 11.34 -5.11 -37.17
CA ALA A 98 11.52 -4.14 -36.08
C ALA A 98 10.19 -3.54 -35.60
N SER A 99 9.27 -3.24 -36.53
CA SER A 99 7.94 -2.72 -36.21
C SER A 99 7.09 -3.77 -35.48
N ALA A 100 7.12 -5.03 -35.93
CA ALA A 100 6.42 -6.13 -35.26
C ALA A 100 7.00 -6.42 -33.85
N ALA A 101 8.32 -6.39 -33.71
CA ALA A 101 8.99 -6.53 -32.42
C ALA A 101 8.64 -5.38 -31.45
N ALA A 102 8.61 -4.14 -31.95
CA ALA A 102 8.20 -2.97 -31.16
C ALA A 102 6.72 -3.04 -30.73
N GLU A 103 5.82 -3.48 -31.61
CA GLU A 103 4.41 -3.71 -31.28
C GLU A 103 4.26 -4.77 -30.18
N GLN A 104 4.96 -5.91 -30.32
CA GLN A 104 4.97 -6.96 -29.32
C GLN A 104 5.54 -6.48 -27.98
N ALA A 105 6.61 -5.67 -28.00
CA ALA A 105 7.21 -5.09 -26.80
C ALA A 105 6.24 -4.14 -26.09
N ARG A 106 5.56 -3.24 -26.82
CA ARG A 106 4.52 -2.37 -26.23
C ARG A 106 3.37 -3.19 -25.65
N SER A 107 2.85 -4.17 -26.39
CA SER A 107 1.75 -5.03 -25.94
C SER A 107 2.09 -5.75 -24.63
N ARG A 108 3.30 -6.33 -24.52
CA ARG A 108 3.80 -6.95 -23.28
C ARG A 108 3.90 -5.93 -22.14
N ALA A 109 4.51 -4.76 -22.38
CA ALA A 109 4.68 -3.72 -21.37
C ALA A 109 3.34 -3.17 -20.85
N THR A 110 2.35 -2.96 -21.72
CA THR A 110 0.99 -2.56 -21.32
C THR A 110 0.32 -3.65 -20.48
N ALA A 111 0.37 -4.92 -20.91
CA ALA A 111 -0.20 -6.03 -20.14
C ALA A 111 0.48 -6.24 -18.78
N GLU A 112 1.77 -5.96 -18.66
CA GLU A 112 2.50 -5.98 -17.39
C GLU A 112 2.11 -4.79 -16.50
N ALA A 113 2.04 -3.58 -17.04
CA ALA A 113 1.59 -2.39 -16.33
C ALA A 113 0.16 -2.57 -15.78
N ASP A 114 -0.77 -3.09 -16.58
CA ASP A 114 -2.15 -3.36 -16.16
C ASP A 114 -2.21 -4.40 -15.02
N ARG A 115 -1.36 -5.44 -15.05
CA ARG A 115 -1.26 -6.43 -13.96
C ARG A 115 -0.69 -5.81 -12.68
N LEU A 116 0.38 -5.03 -12.77
CA LEU A 116 1.00 -4.39 -11.61
C LEU A 116 0.03 -3.40 -10.95
N VAL A 117 -0.61 -2.54 -11.76
CA VAL A 117 -1.57 -1.55 -11.29
C VAL A 117 -2.84 -2.23 -10.76
N GLY A 118 -3.32 -3.30 -11.40
CA GLY A 118 -4.45 -4.11 -10.92
C GLY A 118 -4.15 -4.78 -9.58
N GLY A 119 -2.99 -5.43 -9.45
CA GLY A 119 -2.53 -6.06 -8.21
C GLY A 119 -2.39 -5.07 -7.06
N ALA A 120 -1.71 -3.94 -7.29
CA ALA A 120 -1.53 -2.89 -6.29
C ALA A 120 -2.87 -2.27 -5.83
N ARG A 121 -3.85 -2.13 -6.73
CA ARG A 121 -5.21 -1.67 -6.38
C ARG A 121 -5.93 -2.69 -5.50
N ALA A 122 -5.91 -3.97 -5.88
CA ALA A 122 -6.54 -5.05 -5.12
C ALA A 122 -5.91 -5.23 -3.72
N GLU A 123 -4.58 -5.14 -3.61
CA GLU A 123 -3.88 -5.15 -2.32
C GLU A 123 -4.26 -3.93 -1.47
N SER A 124 -4.27 -2.73 -2.06
CA SER A 124 -4.68 -1.48 -1.39
C SER A 124 -6.13 -1.53 -0.91
N GLU A 125 -7.02 -2.22 -1.63
CA GLU A 125 -8.40 -2.47 -1.20
C GLU A 125 -8.47 -3.47 -0.04
N SER A 126 -7.75 -4.59 -0.12
CA SER A 126 -7.61 -5.57 0.98
C SER A 126 -7.06 -4.93 2.26
N ILE A 127 -6.02 -4.09 2.16
CA ILE A 127 -5.46 -3.36 3.31
C ILE A 127 -6.49 -2.40 3.88
N ARG A 128 -7.20 -1.63 3.05
CA ARG A 128 -8.25 -0.70 3.51
C ARG A 128 -9.44 -1.41 4.15
N SER A 129 -9.85 -2.57 3.63
CA SER A 129 -10.91 -3.40 4.26
C SER A 129 -10.46 -3.87 5.64
N ARG A 130 -9.31 -4.55 5.73
CA ARG A 130 -8.76 -5.04 7.01
C ARG A 130 -8.54 -3.91 8.03
N ALA A 131 -8.13 -2.73 7.57
CA ALA A 131 -7.97 -1.55 8.42
C ALA A 131 -9.32 -1.03 8.95
N ARG A 132 -10.38 -1.00 8.13
CA ARG A 132 -11.74 -0.68 8.58
C ARG A 132 -12.24 -1.69 9.61
N ASP A 133 -12.18 -2.98 9.31
CA ASP A 133 -12.64 -4.05 10.21
C ASP A 133 -11.93 -3.97 11.58
N ASN A 134 -10.62 -3.68 11.57
CA ASN A 134 -9.84 -3.47 12.79
C ASN A 134 -10.26 -2.19 13.55
N ALA A 135 -10.48 -1.08 12.85
CA ALA A 135 -10.93 0.16 13.46
C ALA A 135 -12.34 0.03 14.06
N GLU A 136 -13.26 -0.62 13.37
CA GLU A 136 -14.62 -0.91 13.83
C GLU A 136 -14.60 -1.80 15.09
N ARG A 137 -13.79 -2.88 15.09
CA ARG A 137 -13.58 -3.71 16.28
C ARG A 137 -12.99 -2.93 17.45
N ALA A 138 -12.01 -2.07 17.21
CA ALA A 138 -11.40 -1.23 18.26
C ALA A 138 -12.39 -0.23 18.85
N VAL A 139 -13.21 0.42 18.01
CA VAL A 139 -14.27 1.35 18.45
C VAL A 139 -15.37 0.60 19.21
N ALA A 140 -15.78 -0.58 18.76
CA ALA A 140 -16.77 -1.40 19.45
C ALA A 140 -16.26 -1.86 20.84
N GLY A 141 -15.03 -2.36 20.91
CA GLY A 141 -14.38 -2.74 22.18
C GLY A 141 -14.24 -1.57 23.15
N GLY A 142 -13.78 -0.40 22.65
CA GLY A 142 -13.66 0.81 23.47
C GLY A 142 -15.00 1.34 24.00
N ARG A 143 -16.08 1.22 23.22
CA ARG A 143 -17.44 1.53 23.69
C ARG A 143 -17.92 0.56 24.77
N ALA A 144 -17.74 -0.74 24.55
CA ALA A 144 -18.13 -1.77 25.53
C ALA A 144 -17.39 -1.62 26.86
N GLU A 145 -16.09 -1.32 26.83
CA GLU A 145 -15.30 -1.11 28.06
C GLU A 145 -15.67 0.21 28.77
N ARG A 146 -15.92 1.28 28.02
CA ARG A 146 -16.47 2.53 28.57
C ARG A 146 -17.78 2.27 29.32
N ASP A 147 -18.71 1.55 28.69
CA ASP A 147 -20.04 1.29 29.26
C ASP A 147 -19.94 0.41 30.51
N ARG A 148 -19.03 -0.58 30.50
CA ARG A 148 -18.66 -1.40 31.66
C ARG A 148 -18.07 -0.56 32.81
N LEU A 149 -17.20 0.40 32.53
CA LEU A 149 -16.59 1.27 33.54
C LEU A 149 -17.60 2.25 34.14
N VAL A 150 -18.48 2.83 33.31
CA VAL A 150 -19.58 3.70 33.78
C VAL A 150 -20.50 2.93 34.73
N SER A 151 -20.94 1.73 34.34
CA SER A 151 -21.80 0.89 35.19
C SER A 151 -21.14 0.55 36.54
N GLN A 152 -19.85 0.17 36.55
CA GLN A 152 -19.12 -0.06 37.81
C GLN A 152 -19.05 1.19 38.69
N HIS A 153 -18.83 2.37 38.09
CA HIS A 153 -18.77 3.63 38.82
C HIS A 153 -20.13 4.03 39.41
N GLU A 154 -21.23 3.84 38.66
CA GLU A 154 -22.60 4.08 39.13
C GLU A 154 -22.96 3.17 40.31
N VAL A 155 -22.64 1.88 40.23
CA VAL A 155 -22.84 0.92 41.34
C VAL A 155 -22.03 1.35 42.57
N HIS A 156 -20.74 1.67 42.40
CA HIS A 156 -19.91 2.14 43.52
C HIS A 156 -20.45 3.42 44.16
N ARG A 157 -20.83 4.41 43.35
CA ARG A 157 -21.41 5.68 43.82
C ARG A 157 -22.71 5.44 44.60
N THR A 158 -23.57 4.54 44.11
CA THR A 158 -24.86 4.21 44.73
C THR A 158 -24.66 3.49 46.06
N ALA A 159 -23.80 2.47 46.09
CA ALA A 159 -23.46 1.74 47.30
C ALA A 159 -22.82 2.66 48.36
N THR A 160 -21.96 3.59 47.95
CA THR A 160 -21.36 4.59 48.86
C THR A 160 -22.42 5.51 49.48
N ALA A 161 -23.37 5.99 48.67
CA ALA A 161 -24.47 6.83 49.16
C ALA A 161 -25.40 6.09 50.12
N GLN A 162 -25.73 4.82 49.81
CA GLN A 162 -26.54 3.96 50.70
C GLN A 162 -25.83 3.65 52.02
N ALA A 163 -24.52 3.37 51.98
CA ALA A 163 -23.73 3.14 53.18
C ALA A 163 -23.68 4.38 54.08
N GLN A 164 -23.50 5.58 53.49
CA GLN A 164 -23.54 6.83 54.24
C GLN A 164 -24.91 7.07 54.88
N GLN A 165 -26.00 6.87 54.14
CA GLN A 165 -27.36 7.01 54.68
C GLN A 165 -27.63 6.03 55.84
N LEU A 166 -27.19 4.77 55.70
CA LEU A 166 -27.33 3.74 56.74
C LEU A 166 -26.54 4.10 58.00
N LEU A 167 -25.33 4.65 57.87
CA LEU A 167 -24.55 5.15 59.00
C LEU A 167 -25.27 6.31 59.70
N ASP A 168 -25.78 7.27 58.95
CA ASP A 168 -26.52 8.40 59.49
C ASP A 168 -27.80 7.96 60.22
N ASP A 169 -28.54 6.97 59.67
CA ASP A 169 -29.72 6.37 60.30
C ASP A 169 -29.37 5.56 61.55
N ALA A 170 -28.30 4.78 61.52
CA ALA A 170 -27.80 4.05 62.68
C ALA A 170 -27.39 5.01 63.81
N GLN A 171 -26.71 6.11 63.50
CA GLN A 171 -26.36 7.15 64.47
C GLN A 171 -27.60 7.85 65.06
N ARG A 172 -28.58 8.21 64.21
CA ARG A 172 -29.87 8.76 64.67
C ARG A 172 -30.59 7.81 65.61
N ASN A 173 -30.67 6.52 65.27
CA ASN A 173 -31.36 5.51 66.06
C ASN A 173 -30.62 5.18 67.36
N ALA A 174 -29.29 5.10 67.34
CA ALA A 174 -28.49 4.96 68.56
C ALA A 174 -28.65 6.16 69.50
N GLY A 175 -28.70 7.38 68.96
CA GLY A 175 -28.96 8.60 69.73
C GLY A 175 -30.34 8.59 70.40
N LYS A 176 -31.40 8.18 69.66
CA LYS A 176 -32.75 7.99 70.21
C LYS A 176 -32.77 6.93 71.31
N LEU A 177 -32.27 5.73 71.01
CA LEU A 177 -32.26 4.61 71.97
C LEU A 177 -31.53 4.97 73.26
N ARG A 178 -30.40 5.69 73.17
CA ARG A 178 -29.68 6.19 74.34
C ARG A 178 -30.52 7.17 75.14
N GLY A 179 -31.10 8.18 74.48
CA GLY A 179 -31.96 9.16 75.15
C GLY A 179 -33.25 8.57 75.74
N ASP A 180 -33.78 7.49 75.17
CA ASP A 180 -34.96 6.78 75.69
C ASP A 180 -34.57 5.84 76.85
N ALA A 181 -33.40 5.21 76.80
CA ALA A 181 -32.84 4.46 77.93
C ALA A 181 -32.52 5.38 79.11
N ASP A 182 -31.93 6.55 78.88
CA ASP A 182 -31.64 7.55 79.92
C ASP A 182 -32.94 8.00 80.62
N LYS A 183 -34.02 8.28 79.87
CA LYS A 183 -35.36 8.58 80.43
C LYS A 183 -35.94 7.40 81.24
N TYR A 184 -35.78 6.18 80.75
CA TYR A 184 -36.28 4.99 81.43
C TYR A 184 -35.56 4.76 82.77
N VAL A 185 -34.23 4.96 82.79
CA VAL A 185 -33.43 4.91 84.02
C VAL A 185 -33.86 6.01 84.99
N GLU A 186 -34.03 7.25 84.54
CA GLU A 186 -34.49 8.36 85.37
C GLU A 186 -35.88 8.07 85.99
N SER A 187 -36.84 7.59 85.19
CA SER A 187 -38.16 7.18 85.70
C SER A 187 -38.05 6.07 86.74
N SER A 188 -37.26 5.02 86.44
CA SER A 188 -37.07 3.87 87.34
C SER A 188 -36.41 4.27 88.66
N LEU A 189 -35.45 5.19 88.64
CA LEU A 189 -34.79 5.73 89.84
C LEU A 189 -35.74 6.62 90.65
N SER A 190 -36.59 7.41 89.98
CA SER A 190 -37.64 8.21 90.62
C SER A 190 -38.68 7.33 91.32
N ASP A 191 -39.18 6.28 90.64
CA ASP A 191 -40.12 5.32 91.21
C ASP A 191 -39.53 4.52 92.38
N LEU A 192 -38.23 4.15 92.28
CA LEU A 192 -37.48 3.54 93.38
C LEU A 192 -37.33 4.50 94.56
N SER A 193 -37.01 5.77 94.32
CA SER A 193 -36.90 6.82 95.35
C SER A 193 -38.22 7.01 96.09
N LEU A 194 -39.34 7.13 95.37
CA LEU A 194 -40.69 7.19 95.95
C LEU A 194 -41.04 5.94 96.77
N THR A 195 -40.62 4.76 96.31
CA THR A 195 -40.82 3.49 97.02
C THR A 195 -40.00 3.43 98.31
N LEU A 196 -38.74 3.85 98.27
CA LEU A 196 -37.88 3.95 99.46
C LEU A 196 -38.39 4.97 100.47
N GLN A 197 -38.89 6.13 100.02
CA GLN A 197 -39.55 7.11 100.90
C GLN A 197 -40.76 6.51 101.63
N ARG A 198 -41.64 5.80 100.90
CA ARG A 198 -42.80 5.11 101.50
C ARG A 198 -42.38 4.03 102.50
N LEU A 199 -41.31 3.29 102.20
CA LEU A 199 -40.74 2.30 103.13
C LEU A 199 -40.15 2.95 104.37
N MET A 200 -39.39 4.06 104.24
CA MET A 200 -38.89 4.82 105.38
C MET A 200 -40.03 5.32 106.28
N THR A 201 -41.05 5.96 105.72
CA THR A 201 -42.24 6.39 106.51
C THR A 201 -42.98 5.22 107.15
N THR A 202 -42.96 4.03 106.53
CA THR A 202 -43.56 2.82 107.12
C THR A 202 -42.70 2.27 108.27
N VAL A 203 -41.37 2.32 108.15
CA VAL A 203 -40.42 1.96 109.21
C VAL A 203 -40.48 2.96 110.38
N GLU A 204 -40.62 4.27 110.10
CA GLU A 204 -40.85 5.31 111.12
C GLU A 204 -42.14 5.04 111.90
N ARG A 205 -43.28 4.84 111.22
CA ARG A 205 -44.54 4.43 111.87
C ARG A 205 -44.42 3.10 112.62
N GLY A 206 -43.60 2.17 112.14
CA GLY A 206 -43.29 0.91 112.81
C GLY A 206 -42.48 1.12 114.10
N ARG A 207 -41.48 2.01 114.07
CA ARG A 207 -40.73 2.45 115.24
C ARG A 207 -41.64 3.16 116.24
N ASP A 208 -42.46 4.11 115.80
CA ASP A 208 -43.41 4.82 116.67
C ASP A 208 -44.39 3.85 117.32
N LYS A 209 -44.86 2.81 116.61
CA LYS A 209 -45.69 1.74 117.19
C LYS A 209 -44.95 0.87 118.21
N LEU A 210 -43.65 0.60 118.01
CA LEU A 210 -42.84 -0.11 119.02
C LEU A 210 -42.51 0.77 120.23
N GLN A 211 -42.26 2.05 120.00
CA GLN A 211 -41.90 3.04 121.03
C GLN A 211 -43.12 3.42 121.88
N SER A 212 -44.33 3.47 121.29
CA SER A 212 -45.60 3.60 122.03
C SER A 212 -46.02 2.30 122.72
N ARG A 213 -45.78 1.12 122.13
CA ARG A 213 -45.93 -0.19 122.81
C ARG A 213 -44.95 -0.37 124.00
N GLN A 214 -43.88 0.42 124.05
CA GLN A 214 -42.98 0.49 125.21
C GLN A 214 -43.49 1.46 126.30
N GLN A 215 -44.55 2.23 126.04
CA GLN A 215 -45.19 3.18 126.96
C GLN A 215 -46.64 2.82 127.35
N SER A 216 -47.27 1.85 126.68
CA SER A 216 -48.58 1.32 127.09
C SER A 216 -48.69 -0.19 126.86
N VAL A 217 -48.66 -0.94 127.97
CA VAL A 217 -49.55 -2.07 128.33
C VAL A 217 -48.96 -2.75 129.58
N GLY A 218 -49.70 -2.65 130.68
CA GLY A 218 -49.63 -3.54 131.84
C GLY A 218 -51.05 -3.69 132.38
N TYR A 219 -51.42 -4.92 132.74
CA TYR A 219 -52.76 -5.38 133.20
C TYR A 219 -53.88 -5.26 132.12
N GLU A 220 -54.46 -6.38 131.65
CA GLU A 220 -55.51 -7.22 132.29
C GLU A 220 -56.87 -6.47 132.35
N ASP A 221 -58.04 -7.03 132.05
CA ASP A 221 -58.52 -8.42 132.22
C ASP A 221 -59.70 -8.79 131.25
N ASP A 222 -60.23 -10.01 131.41
CA ASP A 222 -61.17 -10.84 130.64
C ASP A 222 -62.49 -10.24 130.08
N SER A 223 -62.92 -10.74 128.91
CA SER A 223 -64.18 -11.53 128.80
C SER A 223 -64.43 -12.15 127.42
N PHE A 224 -65.07 -13.33 127.46
CA PHE A 224 -65.38 -14.29 126.40
C PHE A 224 -66.26 -13.78 125.24
N GLU A 225 -65.95 -14.17 123.99
CA GLU A 225 -66.73 -15.20 123.24
C GLU A 225 -66.06 -15.61 121.89
N ARG A 226 -66.32 -16.86 121.46
CA ARG A 226 -65.84 -17.49 120.20
C ARG A 226 -66.99 -18.34 119.62
N PRO A 227 -67.19 -18.43 118.29
CA PRO A 227 -66.48 -19.49 117.55
C PRO A 227 -66.17 -19.26 116.05
N ARG A 228 -65.04 -19.86 115.59
CA ARG A 228 -64.82 -20.71 114.37
C ARG A 228 -65.30 -20.19 112.98
N SER A 229 -64.63 -20.40 111.85
CA SER A 229 -63.35 -21.01 111.40
C SER A 229 -63.05 -20.45 109.98
N SER A 230 -62.06 -20.82 109.14
CA SER A 230 -61.07 -21.91 108.99
C SER A 230 -59.76 -21.32 108.35
N ILE A 231 -58.57 -21.94 108.32
CA ILE A 231 -58.05 -23.15 107.60
C ILE A 231 -58.44 -23.10 106.10
N ALA A 232 -57.54 -23.14 105.10
CA ALA A 232 -56.09 -23.44 104.98
C ALA A 232 -55.56 -22.64 103.74
N ASP A 233 -54.29 -22.60 103.30
CA ASP A 233 -52.91 -22.88 103.76
C ASP A 233 -52.07 -22.91 102.44
N GLU A 234 -50.75 -23.12 102.51
CA GLU A 234 -49.87 -23.58 101.42
C GLU A 234 -49.66 -22.70 100.16
N ALA A 235 -48.47 -22.09 100.09
CA ALA A 235 -47.71 -21.99 98.83
C ALA A 235 -47.11 -23.37 98.47
N PRO A 236 -46.70 -23.62 97.21
CA PRO A 236 -45.25 -23.76 97.00
C PRO A 236 -44.71 -23.33 95.61
N TYR A 237 -43.39 -23.46 95.48
CA TYR A 237 -42.54 -23.25 94.28
C TYR A 237 -42.52 -24.47 93.34
N ALA A 238 -42.28 -24.21 92.03
CA ALA A 238 -41.52 -25.02 91.05
C ALA A 238 -41.49 -24.22 89.72
N GLU A 239 -40.39 -23.91 89.03
CA GLU A 239 -39.27 -24.71 88.45
C GLU A 239 -39.59 -25.49 87.14
N GLY A 240 -38.77 -25.23 86.10
CA GLY A 240 -38.63 -26.02 84.86
C GLY A 240 -39.64 -25.76 83.71
N GLU A 241 -39.33 -26.01 82.42
CA GLU A 241 -38.05 -26.23 81.72
C GLU A 241 -38.25 -26.24 80.16
N VAL A 242 -37.20 -25.95 79.37
CA VAL A 242 -36.95 -26.23 77.91
C VAL A 242 -37.89 -25.71 76.79
N GLY A 243 -37.32 -25.35 75.60
CA GLY A 243 -38.00 -24.99 74.33
C GLY A 243 -38.30 -26.19 73.39
N PRO A 244 -38.12 -26.15 72.03
CA PRO A 244 -37.62 -25.08 71.13
C PRO A 244 -38.36 -24.92 69.74
N GLY A 245 -37.89 -23.99 68.88
CA GLY A 245 -38.10 -23.99 67.40
C GLY A 245 -39.44 -23.40 66.88
N VAL A 246 -39.70 -23.16 65.57
CA VAL A 246 -38.95 -23.26 64.29
C VAL A 246 -39.61 -22.26 63.28
N PHE A 247 -38.84 -21.61 62.40
CA PHE A 247 -39.17 -20.93 61.11
C PHE A 247 -40.59 -20.35 60.81
N ASP A 248 -40.62 -19.18 60.17
CA ASP A 248 -41.36 -19.05 58.89
C ASP A 248 -40.59 -18.14 57.90
N GLN A 249 -40.83 -18.31 56.60
CA GLN A 249 -40.06 -17.74 55.49
C GLN A 249 -40.80 -16.62 54.72
N ASP A 250 -40.02 -15.88 53.92
CA ASP A 250 -40.46 -14.76 53.09
C ASP A 250 -41.57 -15.07 52.07
N ARG A 251 -42.31 -14.02 51.70
CA ARG A 251 -43.08 -13.90 50.45
C ARG A 251 -43.00 -12.50 49.89
#